data_AF-A0A920VBQ8-F1
#
_entry.id   AF-A0A920VBQ8-F1
#
_cell.length_a   1.000
_cell.length_b   1.000
_cell.length_c   1.000
_cell.angle_alpha   90.00
_cell.angle_beta   90.00
_cell.angle_gamma   90.00
#
_symmetry.space_group_name_H-M   'P 1'
#
loop_
_entity.id
_entity.type
_entity.pdbx_description
1 polymer ?
#
loop_
_entity_poly.entity_id
_entity_poly.type
_entity_poly.pdbx_seq_one_letter_code
_entity_poly.pdbx_strand_id
1 'polypeptide(L)' 'MDLDQRSNYAAEKGTYETSIPNVFAAGDCRSGQNIVVRAINEGREAAQSIDRHLMGTSVLPG' A
#
# COMPACT_ATOMS: atom_id res chain seq x y z
N MET A 1 -7.00 11.51 -5.65
CA MET A 1 -6.53 10.12 -5.72
C MET A 1 -6.11 9.90 -7.15
N ASP A 2 -4.82 9.80 -7.36
CA ASP A 2 -4.26 9.77 -8.71
C ASP A 2 -4.10 8.34 -9.20
N LEU A 3 -4.07 8.18 -10.51
CA LEU A 3 -3.90 6.89 -11.16
C LEU A 3 -2.55 6.85 -11.89
N ASP A 4 -1.96 5.66 -11.98
CA ASP A 4 -0.81 5.40 -12.83
C ASP A 4 -1.22 5.26 -14.31
N GLN A 5 -0.24 5.08 -15.20
CA GLN A 5 -0.47 4.90 -16.64
C GLN A 5 -1.26 3.62 -16.99
N ARG A 6 -1.45 2.71 -16.03
CA ARG A 6 -2.17 1.44 -16.16
C ARG A 6 -3.54 1.50 -15.45
N SER A 7 -3.98 2.69 -15.05
CA SER A 7 -5.23 2.93 -14.31
C SER A 7 -5.29 2.29 -12.92
N ASN A 8 -4.15 1.94 -12.31
CA ASN A 8 -4.08 1.54 -10.91
C ASN A 8 -3.98 2.78 -10.02
N TYR A 9 -4.38 2.67 -8.76
CA TYR A 9 -4.17 3.73 -7.80
C TYR A 9 -2.68 4.00 -7.58
N ALA A 10 -2.28 5.24 -7.78
CA ALA A 10 -0.91 5.68 -7.55
C ALA A 10 -0.62 5.65 -6.04
N ALA A 11 0.18 4.67 -5.62
CA ALA A 11 0.76 4.61 -4.30
C ALA A 11 2.17 4.00 -4.34
N GLU A 12 3.11 4.67 -3.68
CA GLU A 12 4.52 4.29 -3.67
C GLU A 12 4.72 2.99 -2.89
N LYS A 13 5.57 2.08 -3.39
CA LYS A 13 5.81 0.82 -2.67
C LYS A 13 6.67 1.09 -1.43
N GLY A 14 6.22 0.61 -0.28
CA GLY A 14 6.90 0.79 1.00
C GLY A 14 6.19 1.76 1.93
N THR A 15 5.64 2.87 1.41
CA THR A 15 4.73 3.74 2.18
C THR A 15 3.26 3.41 1.93
N TYR A 16 2.92 2.94 0.72
CA TYR A 16 1.56 2.63 0.29
C TYR A 16 0.60 3.82 0.34
N GLU A 17 1.13 5.03 0.51
CA GLU A 17 0.36 6.27 0.57
C GLU A 17 -0.11 6.69 -0.81
N THR A 18 -1.36 7.11 -0.89
CA THR A 18 -1.91 7.77 -2.09
C THR A 18 -1.72 9.27 -1.99
N SER A 19 -2.12 10.01 -3.03
CA SER A 19 -2.13 11.47 -2.99
C SER A 19 -3.12 12.09 -1.98
N ILE A 20 -4.00 11.29 -1.39
CA ILE A 20 -4.90 11.75 -0.32
C ILE A 20 -4.29 11.37 1.04
N PRO A 21 -4.09 12.36 1.94
CA PRO A 21 -3.57 12.08 3.28
C PRO A 21 -4.39 11.03 4.03
N ASN A 22 -3.71 10.11 4.72
CA ASN A 22 -4.30 8.99 5.46
C ASN A 22 -5.08 7.98 4.60
N VAL A 23 -4.92 7.99 3.28
CA VAL A 23 -5.49 6.99 2.37
C VAL A 23 -4.35 6.19 1.73
N PHE A 24 -4.46 4.87 1.83
CA PHE A 24 -3.43 3.92 1.39
C PHE A 24 -4.02 2.93 0.39
N ALA A 25 -3.19 2.44 -0.54
CA ALA A 25 -3.60 1.44 -1.54
C ALA A 25 -2.53 0.35 -1.66
N ALA A 26 -2.94 -0.91 -1.78
CA ALA A 26 -2.05 -2.07 -1.87
C ALA A 26 -2.67 -3.21 -2.69
N GLY A 27 -1.85 -4.15 -3.15
CA GLY A 27 -2.32 -5.31 -3.91
C GLY A 27 -2.69 -4.97 -5.36
N ASP A 28 -3.69 -5.66 -5.90
CA ASP A 28 -4.02 -5.60 -7.33
C ASP A 28 -4.51 -4.22 -7.77
N CYS A 29 -5.16 -3.46 -6.89
CA CYS A 29 -5.63 -2.11 -7.20
C CYS A 29 -4.50 -1.07 -7.29
N ARG A 30 -3.29 -1.40 -6.82
CA ARG A 30 -2.08 -0.56 -6.87
C ARG A 30 -1.09 -1.04 -7.93
N SER A 31 -0.87 -2.36 -8.00
CA SER A 31 0.19 -2.96 -8.83
C SER A 31 -0.30 -3.59 -10.14
N GLY A 32 -1.62 -3.67 -10.32
CA GLY A 32 -2.27 -4.43 -11.37
C GLY A 32 -2.37 -5.92 -11.04
N GLN A 33 -2.99 -6.70 -11.94
CA GLN A 33 -3.23 -8.14 -11.75
C GLN A 33 -1.99 -8.90 -11.28
N ASN A 34 -2.18 -9.75 -10.26
CA ASN A 34 -1.10 -10.43 -9.57
C ASN A 34 -1.54 -11.77 -8.96
N ILE A 35 -0.60 -12.47 -8.32
CA ILE A 35 -0.88 -13.67 -7.54
C ILE A 35 -1.34 -13.31 -6.12
N VAL A 36 -2.26 -14.11 -5.58
CA VAL A 36 -2.88 -13.87 -4.26
C VAL A 36 -1.84 -13.69 -3.15
N VAL A 37 -0.78 -14.50 -3.12
CA VAL A 37 0.26 -14.40 -2.08
C VAL A 37 0.99 -13.06 -2.11
N ARG A 38 1.16 -12.46 -3.30
CA ARG A 38 1.80 -11.15 -3.41
C ARG A 38 0.86 -10.04 -2.94
N ALA A 39 -0.44 -10.15 -3.21
CA ALA A 39 -1.43 -9.23 -2.65
C ALA A 39 -1.49 -9.31 -1.11
N ILE A 40 -1.38 -10.52 -0.53
CA ILE A 40 -1.29 -10.72 0.93
C ILE A 40 -0.04 -10.04 1.49
N ASN A 41 1.12 -10.24 0.85
CA ASN A 41 2.36 -9.61 1.27
C ASN A 41 2.29 -8.08 1.21
N GLU A 42 1.79 -7.51 0.11
CA GLU A 42 1.63 -6.06 -0.01
C GLU A 42 0.62 -5.50 1.01
N GLY A 43 -0.41 -6.26 1.37
CA GLY A 43 -1.33 -5.87 2.45
C GLY A 43 -0.65 -5.81 3.82
N ARG A 44 0.28 -6.72 4.12
CA ARG A 44 1.05 -6.71 5.37
C ARG A 44 2.03 -5.55 5.42
N GLU A 45 2.75 -5.29 4.33
CA GLU A 45 3.64 -4.13 4.21
C GLU A 45 2.86 -2.81 4.34
N ALA A 46 1.66 -2.72 3.75
CA ALA A 46 0.79 -1.55 3.90
C ALA A 46 0.29 -1.36 5.33
N ALA A 47 -0.12 -2.43 6.03
CA ALA A 47 -0.51 -2.36 7.43
C ALA A 47 0.63 -1.86 8.33
N GLN A 48 1.86 -2.32 8.08
CA GLN A 48 3.05 -1.84 8.78
C GLN A 48 3.32 -0.36 8.52
N SER A 49 3.13 0.11 7.29
CA SER A 49 3.28 1.52 6.95
C SER A 49 2.22 2.39 7.62
N ILE A 50 0.96 1.98 7.59
CA ILE A 50 -0.15 2.67 8.26
C ILE A 50 0.11 2.77 9.77
N ASP A 51 0.54 1.68 10.39
CA ASP A 51 0.88 1.65 11.81
C ASP A 51 2.04 2.61 12.13
N ARG A 52 3.10 2.62 11.30
CA ARG A 52 4.21 3.58 11.44
C ARG A 52 3.76 5.03 11.24
N HIS A 53 2.85 5.29 10.31
CA HIS A 53 2.32 6.63 10.06
C HIS A 53 1.49 7.14 11.25
N LEU A 54 0.70 6.27 11.87
CA LEU A 54 -0.17 6.64 13.00
C LEU A 54 0.58 6.66 14.35
N MET A 55 1.47 5.71 14.59
CA MET A 55 2.14 5.50 15.88
C MET A 55 3.60 5.99 15.91
N GLY A 56 4.18 6.36 14.77
CA GLY A 56 5.60 6.72 14.60
C GLY A 56 6.56 5.52 14.47
N THR A 57 6.18 4.35 14.98
CA THR A 57 6.92 3.08 14.84
C THR A 57 5.92 1.93 14.68
N SER A 58 6.35 0.81 14.07
CA SER A 58 5.50 -0.38 13.94
C SER A 58 6.18 -1.63 14.48
N VAL A 59 5.41 -2.45 15.19
CA VAL A 59 5.81 -3.77 15.67
C VAL A 59 5.31 -4.90 14.75
N LEU A 60 4.57 -4.56 13.70
CA LEU A 60 4.05 -5.53 12.76
C LEU A 60 5.18 -6.12 11.90
N PRO A 61 5.17 -7.45 11.68
CA PRO A 61 6.15 -8.09 10.81
C PRO A 61 5.87 -7.77 9.34
N GLY A 62 6.93 -7.47 8.59
CA GLY A 62 6.93 -7.41 7.12
C GLY A 62 6.54 -8.75 6.49
#